data_AF-A0A954PYM6-F1
#
_entry.id   AF-A0A954PYM6-F1
#
_cell.length_a   1.000
_cell.length_b   1.000
_cell.length_c   1.000
_cell.angle_alpha   90.00
_cell.angle_beta   90.00
_cell.angle_gamma   90.00
#
_symmetry.space_group_name_H-M   'P 1'
#
loop_
_entity.id
_entity.type
_entity.pdbx_description
1 polymer ?
#
loop_
_entity_poly.entity_id
_entity_poly.type
_entity_poly.pdbx_seq_one_letter_code
_entity_poly.pdbx_strand_id
1 'polypeptide(L)'
;MSALHADFYADQMVQHATVLEQNECVAEKTYRLRVAAPAIAAAAVPGQFVMIRLAGVDSPLIGRALAIWDVLPDENGNPTYIDLVYLKKGTFTTACAESPLGTKVSLWGPLGNGFAPRPCEHLIMAVGGIGQTP
;
A
#
# COMPACT_ATOMS: atom_id res chain seq x y z
N MET A 1 25.51 -21.43 2.45
CA MET A 1 24.22 -20.73 2.52
C MET A 1 24.52 -19.23 2.52
N SER A 2 23.93 -18.46 1.61
CA SER A 2 24.06 -16.99 1.64
C SER A 2 23.41 -16.46 2.91
N ALA A 3 24.09 -15.59 3.64
CA ALA A 3 23.47 -14.93 4.79
C ALA A 3 22.30 -14.06 4.31
N LEU A 4 21.20 -14.08 5.06
CA LEU A 4 20.11 -13.13 4.90
C LEU A 4 20.68 -11.72 5.20
N HIS A 5 20.46 -10.77 4.29
CA HIS A 5 21.07 -9.44 4.29
C HIS A 5 20.08 -8.31 4.62
N ALA A 6 18.77 -8.58 4.70
CA ALA A 6 17.75 -7.58 4.97
C ALA A 6 17.12 -7.84 6.35
N ASP A 7 16.76 -6.76 7.05
CA ASP A 7 16.11 -6.84 8.37
C ASP A 7 14.62 -7.22 8.26
N PHE A 8 14.01 -6.97 7.09
CA PHE A 8 12.60 -7.26 6.81
C PHE A 8 12.48 -7.92 5.43
N TYR A 9 11.80 -9.07 5.39
CA TYR A 9 11.51 -9.82 4.17
C TYR A 9 10.00 -9.86 3.89
N ALA A 10 9.64 -10.22 2.67
CA ALA A 10 8.24 -10.44 2.26
C ALA A 10 7.71 -11.82 2.69
N ASP A 11 8.10 -12.31 3.87
CA ASP A 11 7.75 -13.64 4.40
C ASP A 11 6.50 -13.63 5.30
N GLN A 12 6.01 -12.44 5.66
CA GLN A 12 4.76 -12.22 6.40
C GLN A 12 3.56 -11.88 5.49
N MET A 13 3.66 -12.21 4.19
CA MET A 13 2.61 -11.87 3.24
C MET A 13 1.30 -12.59 3.56
N VAL A 14 0.22 -11.80 3.65
CA VAL A 14 -1.14 -12.29 3.76
C VAL A 14 -1.99 -11.78 2.60
N GLN A 15 -3.00 -12.56 2.23
CA GLN A 15 -4.07 -12.09 1.35
C GLN A 15 -5.24 -11.57 2.18
N HIS A 16 -5.73 -10.38 1.87
CA HIS A 16 -6.84 -9.75 2.58
C HIS A 16 -7.88 -9.21 1.60
N ALA A 17 -9.15 -9.54 1.83
CA ALA A 17 -10.27 -8.98 1.07
C ALA A 17 -10.92 -7.86 1.89
N THR A 18 -11.14 -6.71 1.26
CA THR A 18 -11.64 -5.50 1.93
C THR A 18 -12.38 -4.62 0.92
N VAL A 19 -12.76 -3.41 1.31
CA VAL A 19 -13.41 -2.43 0.45
C VAL A 19 -12.66 -1.10 0.47
N LEU A 20 -12.85 -0.30 -0.57
CA LEU A 20 -12.38 1.09 -0.58
C LEU A 20 -13.18 1.91 0.44
N GLU A 21 -12.53 2.30 1.53
CA GLU A 21 -13.09 3.17 2.57
C GLU A 21 -12.94 4.65 2.19
N GLN A 22 -11.84 5.00 1.53
CA GLN A 22 -11.60 6.32 0.93
C GLN A 22 -10.91 6.16 -0.42
N ASN A 23 -11.16 7.10 -1.34
CA ASN A 23 -10.51 7.16 -2.64
C ASN A 23 -10.63 8.58 -3.20
N GLU A 24 -9.67 9.43 -2.84
CA GLU A 24 -9.76 10.88 -3.01
C GLU A 24 -8.65 11.39 -3.94
N CYS A 25 -8.98 12.33 -4.83
CA CYS A 25 -7.98 13.03 -5.63
C CYS A 25 -7.29 14.09 -4.75
N VAL A 26 -6.01 13.89 -4.44
CA VAL A 26 -5.25 14.77 -3.53
C VAL A 26 -4.34 15.75 -4.26
N ALA A 27 -4.03 15.50 -5.54
CA ALA A 27 -3.33 16.41 -6.44
C ALA A 27 -3.65 16.06 -7.90
N GLU A 28 -3.01 16.70 -8.89
CA GLU A 28 -3.25 16.40 -10.31
C GLU A 28 -3.04 14.90 -10.58
N LYS A 29 -4.13 14.21 -10.95
CA LYS A 29 -4.18 12.77 -11.24
C LYS A 29 -3.63 11.88 -10.11
N THR A 30 -3.41 12.41 -8.91
CA THR A 30 -2.84 11.68 -7.78
C THR A 30 -3.94 11.42 -6.78
N TYR A 31 -4.10 10.15 -6.42
CA TYR A 31 -5.18 9.67 -5.58
C TYR A 31 -4.61 9.03 -4.33
N ARG A 32 -5.29 9.25 -3.21
CA ARG A 32 -5.08 8.53 -1.95
C ARG A 32 -6.26 7.61 -1.73
N LEU A 33 -6.00 6.32 -1.55
CA LEU A 33 -7.02 5.34 -1.20
C LEU A 33 -6.78 4.81 0.22
N ARG A 34 -7.86 4.50 0.92
CA ARG A 34 -7.82 3.86 2.25
C ARG A 34 -8.57 2.55 2.21
N VAL A 35 -8.02 1.55 2.88
CA VAL A 35 -8.62 0.24 3.07
C VAL A 35 -8.34 -0.26 4.49
N ALA A 36 -9.30 -0.97 5.08
CA ALA A 36 -9.06 -1.71 6.31
C ALA A 36 -8.26 -2.98 5.98
N ALA A 37 -7.11 -3.17 6.63
CA ALA A 37 -6.27 -4.35 6.50
C ALA A 37 -5.43 -4.58 7.78
N PRO A 38 -6.05 -4.95 8.92
CA PRO A 38 -5.37 -4.96 10.24
C PRO A 38 -4.10 -5.80 10.29
N ALA A 39 -4.10 -6.98 9.68
CA ALA A 39 -2.92 -7.85 9.66
C ALA A 39 -1.76 -7.26 8.84
N ILE A 40 -2.06 -6.58 7.72
CA ILE A 40 -1.05 -5.90 6.91
C ILE A 40 -0.56 -4.64 7.65
N ALA A 41 -1.48 -3.85 8.20
CA ALA A 41 -1.20 -2.64 8.96
C ALA A 41 -0.28 -2.91 10.16
N ALA A 42 -0.54 -3.99 10.91
CA ALA A 42 0.27 -4.36 12.07
C ALA A 42 1.69 -4.84 11.71
N ALA A 43 1.89 -5.38 10.50
CA ALA A 43 3.16 -5.96 10.07
C ALA A 43 3.98 -5.03 9.15
N ALA A 44 3.34 -4.03 8.53
CA ALA A 44 3.97 -3.15 7.56
C ALA A 44 5.07 -2.30 8.20
N VAL A 45 6.21 -2.23 7.51
CA VAL A 45 7.31 -1.30 7.81
C VAL A 45 7.57 -0.38 6.62
N PRO A 46 8.28 0.75 6.82
CA PRO A 46 8.63 1.64 5.72
C PRO A 46 9.26 0.88 4.54
N GLY A 47 8.89 1.25 3.32
CA GLY A 47 9.46 0.74 2.08
C GLY A 47 8.70 -0.42 1.48
N GLN A 48 7.70 -0.91 2.22
CA GLN A 48 6.86 -1.99 1.77
C GLN A 48 5.67 -1.51 0.95
N PHE A 49 5.17 -2.42 0.15
CA PHE A 49 4.05 -2.20 -0.73
C PHE A 49 3.05 -3.34 -0.63
N VAL A 50 1.85 -3.13 -1.16
CA VAL A 50 0.87 -4.19 -1.36
C VAL A 50 0.58 -4.35 -2.83
N MET A 51 0.29 -5.56 -3.26
CA MET A 51 -0.42 -5.75 -4.53
C MET A 51 -1.90 -5.53 -4.26
N ILE A 52 -2.55 -4.65 -5.03
CA ILE A 52 -4.00 -4.42 -4.98
C ILE A 52 -4.66 -4.85 -6.28
N ARG A 53 -5.84 -5.46 -6.18
CA ARG A 53 -6.71 -5.81 -7.30
C ARG A 53 -8.17 -5.47 -6.99
N LEU A 54 -8.87 -4.88 -7.96
CA LEU A 54 -10.32 -4.69 -7.90
C LEU A 54 -11.00 -6.07 -8.07
N ALA A 55 -11.96 -6.39 -7.21
CA ALA A 55 -12.70 -7.65 -7.30
C ALA A 55 -13.71 -7.61 -8.46
N GLY A 56 -13.96 -8.74 -9.11
CA GLY A 56 -15.00 -8.86 -10.14
C GLY A 56 -14.69 -8.21 -11.49
N VAL A 57 -13.44 -7.83 -11.75
CA VAL A 57 -12.99 -7.37 -13.07
C VAL A 57 -12.05 -8.37 -13.75
N ASP A 58 -12.33 -8.61 -15.03
CA ASP A 58 -11.53 -9.44 -15.92
C ASP A 58 -10.35 -8.70 -16.54
N SER A 59 -10.34 -7.36 -16.45
CA SER A 59 -9.21 -6.54 -16.89
C SER A 59 -8.99 -5.34 -15.95
N PRO A 60 -7.74 -5.11 -15.48
CA PRO A 60 -6.57 -5.96 -15.69
C PRO A 60 -6.60 -7.20 -14.78
N LEU A 61 -6.20 -8.35 -15.32
CA LEU A 61 -6.15 -9.63 -14.59
C LEU A 61 -5.18 -9.61 -13.40
N ILE A 62 -4.11 -8.83 -13.53
CA ILE A 62 -3.02 -8.75 -12.54
C ILE A 62 -3.22 -7.48 -11.70
N GLY A 63 -3.05 -7.61 -10.39
CA GLY A 63 -3.01 -6.47 -9.49
C GLY A 63 -1.87 -5.48 -9.80
N ARG A 64 -1.82 -4.38 -9.07
CA ARG A 64 -0.73 -3.40 -9.14
C ARG A 64 -0.07 -3.26 -7.78
N ALA A 65 1.26 -3.20 -7.79
CA ALA A 65 2.03 -2.84 -6.61
C ALA A 65 1.78 -1.36 -6.31
N LEU A 66 1.29 -1.06 -5.11
CA LEU A 66 1.17 0.29 -4.57
C LEU A 66 1.88 0.34 -3.22
N ALA A 67 2.76 1.32 -3.06
CA ALA A 67 3.47 1.53 -1.81
C ALA A 67 2.51 1.91 -0.70
N ILE A 68 2.79 1.43 0.50
CA ILE A 68 2.08 1.83 1.71
C ILE A 68 2.51 3.26 2.03
N TRP A 69 1.56 4.18 2.00
CA TRP A 69 1.78 5.59 2.30
C TRP A 69 1.78 5.84 3.81
N ASP A 70 0.80 5.27 4.50
CA ASP A 70 0.64 5.44 5.94
C ASP A 70 -0.12 4.26 6.55
N VAL A 71 0.05 4.06 7.85
CA VAL A 71 -0.68 3.08 8.66
C VAL A 71 -1.44 3.84 9.75
N LEU A 72 -2.76 3.69 9.78
CA LEU A 72 -3.61 4.43 10.71
C LEU A 72 -4.34 3.51 11.70
N PRO A 73 -4.52 3.97 12.95
CA PRO A 73 -5.24 3.21 13.96
C PRO A 73 -6.77 3.28 13.77
N ASP A 74 -7.48 2.33 14.38
CA ASP A 74 -8.91 2.43 14.67
C ASP A 74 -9.18 3.33 15.89
N GLU A 75 -10.45 3.43 16.29
CA GLU A 75 -10.88 4.20 17.47
C GLU A 75 -10.24 3.71 18.79
N ASN A 76 -9.78 2.45 18.82
CA ASN A 76 -9.14 1.83 19.99
C ASN A 76 -7.61 1.97 19.96
N GLY A 77 -7.04 2.61 18.93
CA GLY A 77 -5.59 2.76 18.78
C GLY A 77 -4.89 1.58 18.08
N ASN A 78 -5.63 0.59 17.56
CA ASN A 78 -5.04 -0.58 16.90
C ASN A 78 -4.74 -0.28 15.42
N PRO A 79 -3.55 -0.59 14.90
CA PRO A 79 -3.23 -0.40 13.48
C PRO A 79 -4.20 -1.21 12.62
N THR A 80 -5.02 -0.50 11.85
CA THR A 80 -6.19 -1.10 11.17
C THR A 80 -6.25 -0.73 9.71
N TYR A 81 -5.94 0.52 9.38
CA TYR A 81 -6.05 1.04 8.03
C TYR A 81 -4.67 1.23 7.41
N ILE A 82 -4.60 1.06 6.09
CA ILE A 82 -3.47 1.50 5.29
C ILE A 82 -3.95 2.51 4.26
N ASP A 83 -3.19 3.58 4.10
CA ASP A 83 -3.34 4.51 2.99
C ASP A 83 -2.36 4.11 1.89
N LEU A 84 -2.80 4.12 0.63
CA LEU A 84 -1.96 3.94 -0.55
C LEU A 84 -2.11 5.16 -1.46
N VAL A 85 -1.02 5.57 -2.10
CA VAL A 85 -1.03 6.68 -3.06
C VAL A 85 -0.70 6.17 -4.46
N TYR A 86 -1.48 6.59 -5.46
CA TYR A 86 -1.28 6.17 -6.85
C TYR A 86 -1.59 7.28 -7.85
N LEU A 87 -1.00 7.17 -9.03
CA LEU A 87 -1.25 8.07 -10.15
C LEU A 87 -2.29 7.42 -11.08
N LYS A 88 -3.35 8.17 -11.42
CA LYS A 88 -4.35 7.81 -12.43
C LYS A 88 -3.69 7.78 -13.82
N LYS A 89 -3.13 6.62 -14.17
CA LYS A 89 -2.38 6.37 -15.40
C LYS A 89 -2.48 4.90 -15.81
N GLY A 90 -3.21 4.64 -16.89
CA GLY A 90 -3.43 3.30 -17.42
C GLY A 90 -4.69 2.63 -16.87
N THR A 91 -4.99 1.43 -17.37
CA THR A 91 -6.31 0.80 -17.19
C THR A 91 -6.68 0.56 -15.71
N PHE A 92 -5.75 0.00 -14.91
CA PHE A 92 -6.03 -0.33 -13.51
C PHE A 92 -6.35 0.93 -12.69
N THR A 93 -5.43 1.90 -12.70
CA THR A 93 -5.53 3.08 -11.84
C THR A 93 -6.61 4.04 -12.30
N THR A 94 -6.95 4.06 -13.60
CA THR A 94 -8.16 4.75 -14.08
C THR A 94 -9.43 4.14 -13.51
N ALA A 95 -9.59 2.82 -13.61
CA ALA A 95 -10.74 2.12 -13.04
C ALA A 95 -10.81 2.26 -11.51
N CYS A 96 -9.66 2.19 -10.84
CA CYS A 96 -9.56 2.38 -9.39
C CYS A 96 -9.99 3.79 -9.00
N ALA A 97 -9.54 4.84 -9.70
CA ALA A 97 -9.92 6.22 -9.43
C ALA A 97 -11.41 6.52 -9.65
N GLU A 98 -12.07 5.74 -10.49
CA GLU A 98 -13.50 5.86 -10.80
C GLU A 98 -14.37 4.92 -9.94
N SER A 99 -13.76 4.08 -9.12
CA SER A 99 -14.47 3.13 -8.27
C SER A 99 -15.12 3.83 -7.07
N PRO A 100 -16.42 3.61 -6.80
CA PRO A 100 -17.09 4.17 -5.63
C PRO A 100 -16.55 3.55 -4.33
N LEU A 101 -16.78 4.25 -3.21
CA LEU A 101 -16.56 3.67 -1.89
C LEU A 101 -17.39 2.40 -1.71
N GLY A 102 -16.87 1.46 -0.93
CA GLY A 102 -17.44 0.12 -0.80
C GLY A 102 -17.07 -0.84 -1.94
N THR A 103 -16.34 -0.39 -2.97
CA THR A 103 -15.82 -1.29 -4.02
C THR A 103 -14.90 -2.33 -3.40
N LYS A 104 -15.18 -3.61 -3.65
CA LYS A 104 -14.40 -4.73 -3.13
C LYS A 104 -13.03 -4.80 -3.79
N VAL A 105 -12.01 -4.99 -2.98
CA VAL A 105 -10.62 -5.16 -3.42
C VAL A 105 -9.95 -6.33 -2.69
N SER A 106 -8.95 -6.92 -3.33
CA SER A 106 -8.06 -7.90 -2.73
C SER A 106 -6.65 -7.32 -2.64
N LEU A 107 -6.04 -7.50 -1.48
CA LEU A 107 -4.68 -7.07 -1.16
C LEU A 107 -3.80 -8.29 -0.93
N TRP A 108 -2.55 -8.20 -1.35
CA TRP A 108 -1.48 -9.12 -0.94
C TRP A 108 -0.32 -8.31 -0.39
N GLY A 109 0.05 -8.55 0.86
CA GLY A 109 1.22 -7.92 1.47
C GLY A 109 1.29 -8.09 2.99
N PRO A 110 2.19 -7.34 3.65
CA PRO A 110 3.16 -6.44 3.01
C PRO A 110 4.19 -7.20 2.16
N LEU A 111 4.69 -6.56 1.11
CA LEU A 111 5.70 -7.08 0.17
C LEU A 111 6.88 -6.11 0.08
N GLY A 112 8.02 -6.61 -0.39
CA GLY A 112 9.27 -5.86 -0.48
C GLY A 112 10.10 -5.95 0.80
N ASN A 113 11.39 -5.67 0.66
CA ASN A 113 12.30 -5.57 1.79
C ASN A 113 12.15 -4.17 2.38
N GLY A 114 11.66 -4.07 3.60
CA GLY A 114 11.46 -2.78 4.26
C GLY A 114 12.77 -2.10 4.67
N PHE A 115 12.68 -0.80 4.94
CA PHE A 115 13.75 -0.04 5.56
C PHE A 115 13.61 -0.12 7.08
N ALA A 116 14.71 -0.51 7.73
CA ALA A 116 14.78 -0.48 9.18
C ALA A 116 14.80 0.97 9.67
N PRO A 117 13.86 1.38 10.54
CA PRO A 117 13.90 2.68 11.19
C PRO A 117 15.03 2.67 12.21
N ARG A 118 16.24 3.01 11.76
CA ARG A 118 17.44 3.10 12.59
C ARG A 118 17.63 4.54 13.08
N PRO A 119 17.96 4.76 14.36
CA PRO A 119 18.37 6.07 14.82
C PRO A 119 19.51 6.59 13.95
N CYS A 120 19.36 7.80 13.43
CA CYS A 120 20.39 8.49 12.66
C CYS A 120 20.33 9.98 13.00
N GLU A 121 21.49 10.65 12.94
CA GLU A 121 21.53 12.11 13.12
C GLU A 121 20.94 12.83 11.90
N HIS A 122 21.14 12.29 10.70
CA HIS A 122 20.64 12.85 9.45
C HIS A 122 20.10 11.75 8.53
N LEU A 123 18.83 11.87 8.13
CA LEU A 123 18.17 11.02 7.14
C LEU A 123 18.09 11.76 5.81
N ILE A 124 18.63 11.18 4.74
CA ILE A 124 18.53 11.70 3.38
C ILE A 124 17.60 10.79 2.57
N MET A 125 16.52 11.37 2.04
CA MET A 125 15.60 10.69 1.12
C MET A 125 15.67 11.35 -0.25
N ALA A 126 16.11 10.60 -1.26
CA ALA A 126 16.13 11.05 -2.64
C ALA A 126 14.95 10.42 -3.40
N VAL A 127 13.87 11.19 -3.58
CA VAL A 127 12.60 10.72 -4.15
C VAL A 127 12.19 11.57 -5.35
N GLY A 128 11.35 11.01 -6.22
CA GLY A 128 10.84 11.72 -7.39
C GLY A 128 9.49 11.17 -7.85
N GLY A 129 8.58 12.08 -8.22
CA GLY A 129 7.20 11.73 -8.54
C GLY A 129 6.58 10.91 -7.41
N ILE A 130 5.80 9.88 -7.75
CA ILE A 130 5.07 9.07 -6.77
C ILE A 130 5.95 8.17 -5.89
N GLY A 131 7.26 8.08 -6.16
CA GLY A 131 8.23 7.34 -5.35
C GLY A 131 8.58 8.01 -4.03
N GLN A 132 7.71 8.87 -3.52
CA GLN A 132 7.90 9.62 -2.26
C GLN A 132 7.60 8.79 -1.01
N THR A 133 7.10 7.56 -1.16
CA THR A 133 6.82 6.59 -0.09
C THR A 133 8.10 5.85 0.28
N PRO A 134 8.73 6.15 1.42
CA PRO A 134 9.87 5.40 1.90
C PRO A 134 9.45 4.15 2.65
#